data_AF-A0A2P6P7V6-F1
#
_entry.id   AF-A0A2P6P7V6-F1
#
_cell.length_a   1.000
_cell.length_b   1.000
_cell.length_c   1.000
_cell.angle_alpha   90.00
_cell.angle_beta   90.00
_cell.angle_gamma   90.00
#
_symmetry.space_group_name_H-M   'P 1'
#
loop_
_entity.id
_entity.type
_entity.pdbx_description
1 polymer ?
#
loop_
_entity_poly.entity_id
_entity_poly.type
_entity_poly.pdbx_seq_one_letter_code
_entity_poly.pdbx_strand_id
1 'polypeptide(L)' 'MVHYGKMHGFMRRVQLEKAQTADPLWKASQFEMVHYGKMHGFMRMYWAKKILEWTRGPEDALKYPYI' A
#
# COMPACT_ATOMS: atom_id res chain seq x y z
N MET A 1 2.87 -21.48 -3.36
CA MET A 1 2.15 -20.18 -3.34
C MET A 1 0.98 -20.34 -2.38
N VAL A 2 1.14 -19.93 -1.12
CA VAL A 2 0.16 -20.22 -0.07
C VAL A 2 -0.97 -19.19 -0.15
N HIS A 3 -2.18 -19.65 -0.49
CA HIS A 3 -3.40 -18.89 -0.32
C HIS A 3 -3.68 -18.73 1.17
N TYR A 4 -3.34 -17.57 1.73
CA TYR A 4 -3.86 -17.14 3.03
C TYR A 4 -5.18 -16.38 2.78
N GLY A 5 -6.28 -16.98 3.23
CA GLY A 5 -7.59 -16.36 3.24
C GLY A 5 -7.53 -15.00 3.93
N LYS A 6 -7.99 -13.95 3.26
CA LYS A 6 -8.05 -12.59 3.82
C LYS A 6 -9.51 -12.18 3.96
N MET A 7 -10.07 -12.43 5.14
CA MET A 7 -11.14 -11.60 5.70
C MET A 7 -10.54 -10.35 6.38
N HIS A 8 -9.63 -9.66 5.70
CA HIS A 8 -9.18 -8.33 6.11
C HIS A 8 -9.92 -7.34 5.23
N GLY A 9 -10.78 -6.51 5.82
CA GLY A 9 -11.58 -5.54 5.08
C GLY A 9 -10.72 -4.66 4.17
N PHE A 10 -11.20 -4.41 2.95
CA PHE A 10 -10.51 -3.55 2.00
C PHE A 10 -10.35 -2.13 2.57
N MET A 11 -9.16 -1.56 2.42
CA MET A 11 -8.90 -0.19 2.82
C MET A 11 -9.38 0.78 1.74
N ARG A 12 -9.93 1.92 2.16
CA ARG A 12 -10.23 2.99 1.21
C ARG A 12 -8.93 3.67 0.79
N ARG A 13 -8.88 4.12 -0.47
CA ARG A 13 -7.73 4.86 -1.02
C ARG A 13 -7.26 6.00 -0.13
N VAL A 14 -8.19 6.81 0.39
CA VAL A 14 -7.90 7.93 1.30
C VAL A 14 -7.19 7.49 2.59
N GLN A 15 -7.46 6.29 3.10
CA GLN A 15 -6.77 5.76 4.28
C GLN A 15 -5.32 5.40 3.94
N LEU A 16 -5.08 4.76 2.79
CA LEU A 16 -3.75 4.44 2.31
C LEU A 16 -2.92 5.70 2.03
N GLU A 17 -3.49 6.68 1.31
CA GLU A 17 -2.82 7.95 1.00
C GLU A 17 -2.36 8.68 2.27
N LYS A 18 -3.18 8.62 3.34
CA LYS A 18 -2.89 9.21 4.66
C LYS A 18 -2.06 8.32 5.59
N ALA A 19 -1.50 7.21 5.10
CA ALA A 19 -0.74 6.25 5.91
C ALA A 19 -1.51 5.70 7.13
N GLN A 20 -2.84 5.56 7.03
CA GLN A 20 -3.71 5.07 8.10
C GLN A 20 -3.83 3.54 8.05
N THR A 21 -2.70 2.86 8.15
CA THR A 21 -2.63 1.39 8.21
C THR A 21 -2.27 0.93 9.62
N ALA A 22 -2.31 -0.37 9.91
CA ALA A 22 -1.71 -0.92 11.13
C ALA A 22 -0.21 -1.23 10.94
N ASP A 23 0.26 -1.22 9.69
CA ASP A 23 1.60 -1.67 9.32
C ASP A 23 2.61 -0.49 9.36
N PRO A 24 3.48 -0.42 10.38
CA PRO A 24 4.38 0.73 10.55
C PRO A 24 5.42 0.85 9.42
N LEU A 25 5.83 -0.27 8.81
CA LEU A 25 6.79 -0.27 7.72
C LEU A 25 6.17 0.34 6.46
N TRP A 26 4.91 0.00 6.19
CA TRP A 26 4.15 0.61 5.10
C TRP A 26 3.92 2.10 5.33
N LYS A 27 3.61 2.53 6.57
CA LYS A 27 3.49 3.96 6.91
C LYS A 27 4.76 4.74 6.63
N ALA A 28 5.90 4.23 7.10
CA ALA A 28 7.19 4.87 6.88
C ALA A 28 7.49 5.03 5.38
N SER A 29 7.19 4.00 4.60
CA SER A 29 7.34 4.02 3.13
C SER A 29 6.44 5.08 2.48
N GLN A 30 5.16 5.11 2.86
CA GLN A 30 4.20 6.11 2.36
C GLN A 30 4.65 7.54 2.70
N PHE A 31 5.14 7.76 3.92
CA PHE A 31 5.69 9.06 4.29
C PHE A 31 6.96 9.42 3.53
N GLU A 32 7.86 8.47 3.28
CA GLU A 32 9.07 8.71 2.49
C GLU A 32 8.71 9.25 1.09
N MET A 33 7.77 8.57 0.42
CA MET A 33 7.27 8.99 -0.90
C MET A 33 6.61 10.38 -0.85
N VAL A 34 5.71 10.62 0.11
CA VAL A 34 4.95 11.88 0.19
C VAL A 34 5.86 13.07 0.51
N HIS A 35 6.83 12.92 1.43
CA HIS A 35 7.65 14.03 1.89
C HIS A 35 8.88 14.28 1.01
N TYR A 36 9.49 13.21 0.47
CA TYR A 36 10.75 13.33 -0.28
C TYR A 36 10.57 13.10 -1.79
N GLY A 37 9.40 12.68 -2.26
CA GLY A 37 9.16 12.33 -3.66
C GLY A 37 9.93 11.09 -4.12
N LYS A 38 10.59 10.38 -3.20
CA LYS A 38 11.35 9.17 -3.47
C LYS A 38 11.13 8.17 -2.34
N MET A 39 11.05 6.90 -2.73
CA MET A 39 11.00 5.78 -1.81
C MET A 39 12.11 4.79 -2.16
N HIS A 40 12.74 4.20 -1.15
CA HIS A 40 13.75 3.15 -1.34
C HIS A 40 13.21 2.01 -2.23
N GLY A 41 14.02 1.52 -3.18
CA GLY A 41 13.56 0.59 -4.22
C GLY A 41 12.93 -0.70 -3.68
N PHE A 42 13.56 -1.30 -2.66
CA PHE A 42 12.99 -2.47 -1.97
C PHE A 42 11.64 -2.18 -1.32
N MET A 43 11.50 -0.99 -0.73
CA MET A 43 10.26 -0.55 -0.08
C MET A 43 9.15 -0.35 -1.11
N ARG A 44 9.44 0.15 -2.32
CA ARG A 44 8.44 0.29 -3.39
C ARG A 44 7.79 -1.04 -3.76
N MET A 45 8.56 -2.12 -3.85
CA MET A 45 8.03 -3.45 -4.18
C MET A 45 7.10 -3.97 -3.08
N TYR A 46 7.55 -3.89 -1.82
CA TYR A 46 6.74 -4.29 -0.67
C TYR A 46 5.46 -3.44 -0.57
N TRP A 47 5.61 -2.13 -0.73
CA TRP A 47 4.53 -1.16 -0.64
C TRP A 47 3.45 -1.37 -1.71
N ALA A 48 3.84 -1.60 -2.97
CA ALA A 48 2.92 -1.91 -4.07
C ALA A 48 2.18 -3.24 -3.85
N LYS A 49 2.87 -4.28 -3.36
CA LYS A 49 2.24 -5.56 -3.01
C LYS A 49 1.18 -5.41 -1.92
N LYS A 50 1.43 -4.53 -0.93
CA LYS A 50 0.47 -4.24 0.13
C LYS A 50 -0.74 -3.45 -0.35
N ILE A 51 -0.57 -2.50 -1.27
CA ILE A 51 -1.70 -1.82 -1.93
C ILE A 51 -2.58 -2.87 -2.62
N LEU A 52 -1.99 -3.75 -3.43
CA LEU A 52 -2.73 -4.83 -4.10
C LEU A 52 -3.47 -5.76 -3.14
N GLU A 53 -2.87 -6.05 -1.99
CA GLU A 53 -3.45 -6.88 -0.95
C GLU A 53 -4.63 -6.22 -0.22
N TRP A 54 -4.63 -4.89 -0.10
CA TRP A 54 -5.60 -4.13 0.69
C TRP A 54 -6.67 -3.43 -0.15
N THR A 55 -6.57 -3.49 -1.48
CA THR A 55 -7.62 -3.03 -2.41
C THR A 55 -8.50 -4.20 -2.87
N ARG A 56 -9.65 -3.87 -3.47
CA ARG A 56 -10.65 -4.86 -3.93
C ARG A 56 -10.15 -5.72 -5.10
N GLY A 57 -9.10 -5.27 -5.78
CA GLY A 57 -8.49 -5.94 -6.92
C GLY A 57 -7.37 -5.10 -7.54
N PRO A 58 -6.68 -5.64 -8.56
CA PRO A 58 -5.59 -4.98 -9.28
C PRO A 58 -5.98 -3.63 -9.87
N GLU A 59 -7.19 -3.50 -10.42
CA GLU A 59 -7.70 -2.31 -11.08
C GLU A 59 -7.88 -1.15 -10.09
N ASP A 60 -8.28 -1.48 -8.86
CA ASP A 60 -8.37 -0.49 -7.77
C ASP A 60 -6.99 -0.17 -7.19
N ALA A 61 -6.04 -1.11 -7.20
CA ALA A 61 -4.65 -0.86 -6.82
C ALA A 61 -3.97 0.12 -7.79
N LEU A 62 -4.17 -0.06 -9.10
CA LEU A 62 -3.57 0.78 -10.14
C LEU A 62 -4.08 2.23 -10.13
N LYS A 63 -5.25 2.49 -9.54
CA LYS A 63 -5.77 3.85 -9.35
C LYS A 63 -5.08 4.62 -8.21
N TYR A 64 -4.13 3.99 -7.53
CA TYR A 64 -3.41 4.60 -6.44
C TYR A 64 -2.38 5.61 -6.98
N PRO A 65 -2.38 6.87 -6.50
CA PRO A 65 -1.71 7.99 -7.19
C PRO A 65 -0.17 7.94 -7.22
N TYR A 66 0.45 7.04 -6.47
CA TYR A 66 1.91 6.91 -6.41
C TYR A 66 2.42 5.54 -6.90
N ILE A 67 1.56 4.76 -7.56
CA ILE A 67 1.93 3.60 -8.40
C ILE A 67 2.15 4.11 -9.82
#